data_AF-A0A957M909-F1
#
_entry.id   AF-A0A957M909-F1
#
_cell.length_a   1.000
_cell.length_b   1.000
_cell.length_c   1.000
_cell.angle_alpha   90.00
_cell.angle_beta   90.00
_cell.angle_gamma   90.00
#
_symmetry.space_group_name_H-M   'P 1'
#
loop_
_entity.id
_entity.type
_entity.pdbx_description
1 polymer ?
#
loop_
_entity_poly.entity_id
_entity_poly.type
_entity_poly.pdbx_seq_one_letter_code
_entity_poly.pdbx_strand_id
1 'polypeptide(L)' 'MQNGIDFSSWACPVPLRNYPTIVMGHGGGGKLSAELVEHLFAPAFRSTALDALGDAAVLDLPAGRLAYSTDSFVVRPLF' A
#
# COMPACT_ATOMS: atom_id res chain seq x y z
N MET A 1 4.97 -27.73 7.08
CA MET A 1 6.34 -27.59 6.54
C MET A 1 6.38 -26.29 5.77
N GLN A 2 7.49 -25.55 5.89
CA GLN A 2 7.61 -24.11 5.68
C GLN A 2 7.18 -23.62 4.29
N ASN A 3 6.13 -22.78 4.21
CA ASN A 3 5.98 -21.83 3.11
C ASN A 3 6.55 -20.49 3.59
N GLY A 4 7.87 -20.41 3.65
CA GLY A 4 8.56 -19.14 3.84
C GLY A 4 8.42 -18.30 2.57
N ILE A 5 8.06 -17.03 2.72
CA ILE A 5 8.08 -16.05 1.62
C ILE A 5 9.54 -15.94 1.15
N ASP A 6 9.80 -16.31 -0.11
CA ASP A 6 11.13 -16.20 -0.72
C ASP A 6 11.31 -14.80 -1.32
N PHE A 7 12.24 -14.04 -0.74
CA PHE A 7 12.58 -12.68 -1.14
C PHE A 7 13.72 -12.60 -2.17
N SER A 8 14.29 -13.73 -2.60
CA SER A 8 15.52 -13.77 -3.40
C SER A 8 15.32 -13.56 -4.91
N SER A 9 14.06 -13.54 -5.39
CA SER A 9 13.75 -13.52 -6.84
C SER A 9 12.87 -12.34 -7.30
N TRP A 10 12.83 -11.22 -6.56
CA TRP A 10 12.09 -10.04 -6.99
C TRP A 10 12.84 -9.33 -8.13
N ALA A 11 12.40 -9.60 -9.36
CA ALA A 11 12.69 -8.72 -10.47
C ALA A 11 11.82 -7.45 -10.35
N CYS A 12 12.44 -6.30 -10.61
CA CYS A 12 11.89 -4.94 -10.77
C CYS A 12 10.35 -4.89 -10.99
N PRO A 13 9.59 -4.01 -10.29
CA PRO A 13 8.14 -4.08 -10.25
C PRO A 13 7.54 -4.09 -11.66
N VAL A 14 6.37 -4.72 -11.79
CA VAL A 14 5.50 -4.57 -12.96
C VAL A 14 5.50 -3.09 -13.35
N PRO A 15 5.92 -2.72 -14.58
CA PRO A 15 5.94 -1.33 -15.00
C PRO A 15 4.58 -0.71 -14.71
N LEU A 16 4.57 0.40 -13.95
CA LEU A 16 3.35 1.18 -13.81
C LEU A 16 3.00 1.65 -15.21
N ARG A 17 1.73 1.53 -15.60
CA ARG A 17 1.27 1.60 -17.01
C ARG A 17 1.91 2.73 -17.84
N ASN A 18 2.24 3.86 -17.20
CA ASN A 18 2.86 5.03 -17.83
C ASN A 18 4.21 5.47 -17.22
N TYR A 19 4.76 4.78 -16.21
CA TYR A 19 5.98 5.18 -15.50
C TYR A 19 6.91 3.97 -15.25
N PRO A 20 8.14 3.97 -15.78
CA PRO A 20 9.07 2.86 -15.57
C PRO A 20 9.66 2.82 -14.15
N THR A 21 9.54 3.91 -13.37
CA THR A 21 10.10 4.05 -12.02
C THR A 21 9.19 4.89 -11.12
N ILE A 22 9.39 4.79 -9.80
CA ILE A 22 8.76 5.70 -8.83
C ILE A 22 9.24 7.14 -9.09
N VAL A 23 8.32 8.08 -8.91
CA VAL A 23 8.55 9.53 -9.05
C VAL A 23 7.83 10.26 -7.91
N MET A 24 8.19 11.51 -7.65
CA MET A 24 7.63 12.31 -6.54
C MET A 24 6.09 12.31 -6.49
N GLY A 25 5.42 12.32 -7.65
CA GLY A 25 3.95 12.32 -7.69
C GLY A 25 3.31 11.08 -7.05
N HIS A 26 4.01 9.96 -6.94
CA HIS A 26 3.52 8.75 -6.27
C HIS A 26 3.46 8.88 -4.74
N GLY A 27 4.17 9.86 -4.15
CA GLY A 27 4.10 10.19 -2.72
C GLY A 27 3.24 11.42 -2.41
N GLY A 28 2.59 12.02 -3.40
CA GLY A 28 1.85 13.27 -3.25
C GLY A 28 0.40 13.13 -2.77
N GLY A 29 -0.13 11.91 -2.64
CA GLY A 29 -1.52 11.63 -2.24
C GLY A 29 -2.56 11.86 -3.34
N GLY A 30 -2.12 12.22 -4.55
CA GLY A 30 -3.01 12.46 -5.71
C GLY A 30 -3.18 11.25 -6.61
N LYS A 31 -3.49 11.51 -7.89
CA LYS A 31 -3.79 10.48 -8.91
C LYS A 31 -2.70 9.40 -9.01
N LEU A 32 -1.42 9.78 -9.04
CA LEU A 32 -0.34 8.78 -9.16
C LEU A 32 -0.20 7.91 -7.90
N SER A 33 -0.46 8.45 -6.71
CA SER A 33 -0.50 7.66 -5.48
C SER A 33 -1.66 6.65 -5.51
N ALA A 34 -2.85 7.07 -5.94
CA ALA A 34 -4.00 6.19 -6.09
C ALA A 34 -3.75 5.09 -7.14
N GLU A 35 -3.18 5.45 -8.31
CA GLU A 35 -2.83 4.47 -9.35
C GLU A 35 -1.82 3.43 -8.85
N LEU A 36 -0.85 3.83 -8.03
CA LEU A 36 0.11 2.91 -7.41
C LEU A 36 -0.59 1.92 -6.46
N VAL A 37 -1.51 2.40 -5.62
CA VAL A 37 -2.31 1.54 -4.73
C VAL A 37 -3.17 0.58 -5.54
N GLU A 38 -3.93 1.07 -6.51
CA GLU A 38 -4.90 0.29 -7.28
C GLU A 38 -4.25 -0.76 -8.19
N HIS A 39 -3.11 -0.44 -8.81
CA HIS A 39 -2.53 -1.27 -9.88
C HIS A 39 -1.31 -2.08 -9.46
N LEU A 40 -0.66 -1.74 -8.33
CA LEU A 40 0.49 -2.50 -7.81
C LEU A 40 0.15 -3.19 -6.49
N PHE A 41 -0.29 -2.43 -5.49
CA PHE A 41 -0.49 -2.97 -4.14
C PHE A 41 -1.76 -3.80 -4.00
N ALA A 42 -2.92 -3.28 -4.42
CA ALA A 42 -4.18 -3.98 -4.30
C ALA A 42 -4.18 -5.35 -5.02
N PRO A 43 -3.66 -5.50 -6.25
CA PRO A 43 -3.59 -6.80 -6.92
C PRO A 43 -2.66 -7.78 -6.22
N ALA A 44 -1.55 -7.30 -5.65
CA ALA A 44 -0.56 -8.14 -4.95
C ALA A 44 -1.05 -8.61 -3.57
N PHE A 45 -1.89 -7.82 -2.89
CA PHE A 45 -2.33 -8.05 -1.51
C PHE A 45 -3.85 -8.19 -1.35
N ARG A 46 -4.56 -8.60 -2.43
CA ARG A 46 -6.02 -8.67 -2.44
C ARG A 46 -6.58 -9.42 -1.23
N SER A 47 -7.53 -8.79 -0.56
CA SER A 47 -8.34 -9.36 0.51
C SER A 47 -9.65 -8.57 0.61
N THR A 48 -10.67 -9.19 1.19
CA THR A 48 -11.96 -8.52 1.45
C THR A 48 -11.80 -7.30 2.34
N ALA A 49 -10.80 -7.28 3.22
CA ALA A 49 -10.47 -6.13 4.06
C ALA A 49 -9.87 -4.97 3.25
N LEU A 50 -9.02 -5.26 2.25
CA LEU A 50 -8.35 -4.26 1.43
C LEU A 50 -9.27 -3.65 0.36
N ASP A 51 -10.27 -4.39 -0.11
CA ASP A 51 -11.22 -3.92 -1.14
C ASP A 51 -12.02 -2.67 -0.72
N ALA A 52 -12.10 -2.38 0.59
CA ALA A 52 -12.76 -1.19 1.10
C ALA A 52 -11.98 0.11 0.85
N LEU A 53 -10.64 0.04 0.74
CA LEU A 53 -9.74 1.19 0.55
C LEU A 53 -10.07 2.41 1.44
N GLY A 54 -10.43 2.15 2.71
CA GLY A 54 -10.75 3.20 3.68
C GLY A 54 -9.51 3.76 4.40
N ASP A 55 -9.72 4.81 5.21
CA ASP A 55 -8.65 5.49 5.96
C ASP A 55 -8.02 4.65 7.11
N ALA A 56 -8.59 3.47 7.38
CA ALA A 56 -8.12 2.54 8.40
C ALA A 56 -8.48 1.10 8.03
N ALA A 57 -7.68 0.15 8.49
CA ALA A 57 -8.06 -1.26 8.53
C ALA A 57 -9.06 -1.49 9.68
N VAL A 58 -10.14 -2.22 9.40
CA VAL A 58 -11.11 -2.64 10.41
C VAL A 58 -10.86 -4.09 10.76
N LEU A 59 -10.58 -4.36 12.03
CA LEU A 59 -10.26 -5.67 12.58
C LEU A 59 -11.35 -6.11 13.56
N ASP A 60 -12.04 -7.20 13.25
CA ASP A 60 -12.98 -7.81 14.18
C ASP A 60 -12.22 -8.76 15.13
N LEU A 61 -12.06 -8.35 16.38
CA LEU A 61 -11.34 -9.07 17.43
C LEU A 61 -12.33 -9.60 18.49
N PRO A 62 -11.95 -10.59 19.33
CA PRO A 62 -12.84 -11.09 20.39
C PRO A 62 -13.33 -10.00 21.37
N ALA A 63 -12.53 -8.95 21.57
CA ALA A 63 -12.87 -7.82 22.44
C ALA A 63 -13.77 -6.77 21.76
N GLY A 64 -14.02 -6.88 20.44
CA GLY A 64 -14.80 -5.93 19.66
C GLY A 64 -14.12 -5.52 18.35
N ARG A 65 -14.67 -4.49 17.71
CA ARG A 65 -14.18 -3.94 16.45
C ARG A 65 -13.10 -2.88 16.69
N LEU A 66 -11.93 -3.06 16.10
CA LEU A 66 -10.79 -2.15 16.17
C LEU A 66 -10.56 -1.47 14.80
N ALA A 67 -10.43 -0.15 14.79
CA ALA A 67 -9.90 0.59 13.65
C ALA A 67 -8.40 0.85 13.86
N TYR A 68 -7.58 0.51 12.86
CA TYR A 68 -6.13 0.70 12.89
C TYR A 68 -5.67 1.48 11.66
N SER A 69 -4.92 2.56 11.87
CA SER A 69 -4.37 3.40 10.81
C SER A 69 -2.94 3.81 11.14
N THR A 70 -2.17 4.19 10.13
CA THR A 70 -0.78 4.62 10.27
C THR A 70 -0.44 5.66 9.22
N ASP A 71 0.34 6.66 9.63
CA ASP A 71 0.87 7.71 8.76
C ASP A 71 2.30 8.04 9.19
N SER A 72 3.06 8.58 8.24
CA SER A 72 4.38 9.16 8.48
C SER A 72 4.39 10.63 8.07
N PHE A 73 5.14 11.45 8.80
CA PHE A 73 5.26 12.89 8.53
C PHE A 73 6.65 13.20 7.97
N VAL A 74 6.72 13.68 6.73
CA VAL A 74 7.99 13.98 6.02
C VAL A 74 8.14 15.46 5.65
N VAL A 75 7.38 16.35 6.30
CA VAL A 75 7.34 17.79 6.03
C VAL A 75 8.73 18.43 6.19
N ARG A 76 9.11 19.32 5.26
CA ARG A 76 10.35 20.12 5.30
C ARG A 76 10.14 21.50 4.65
N PRO A 77 10.67 22.60 5.24
CA PRO A 77 11.27 22.67 6.57
C PRO A 77 10.23 22.34 7.65
N LEU A 78 10.69 22.08 8.87
CA LEU A 78 9.77 21.76 9.97
C LEU A 78 8.98 23.00 10.43
N PHE A 79 9.54 24.20 10.20
CA PHE A 79 9.04 25.51 10.63
C PHE A 79 9.48 26.59 9.64
#